data_AF-A0A8T4DDR1-F1
#
_entry.id   AF-A0A8T4DDR1-F1
#
_cell.length_a   1.000
_cell.length_b   1.000
_cell.length_c   1.000
_cell.angle_alpha   90.00
_cell.angle_beta   90.00
_cell.angle_gamma   90.00
#
_symmetry.space_group_name_H-M   'P 1'
#
loop_
_entity.id
_entity.type
_entity.pdbx_description
1 polymer ?
#
loop_
_entity_poly.entity_id
_entity_poly.type
_entity_poly.pdbx_seq_one_letter_code
_entity_poly.pdbx_strand_id
1 'polypeptide(L)' 'MGDELEEFVKKIKAKDLNAEAKKRGIKTHCVKKIDVAKQLPREIVEELASKSR' A
#
# COMPACT_ATOMS: atom_id res chain seq x y z
N MET A 1 -15.90 6.04 4.28
CA MET A 1 -15.01 5.51 3.20
C MET A 1 -13.53 5.76 3.51
N GLY A 2 -13.06 5.61 4.76
CA GLY A 2 -11.63 5.67 5.11
C GLY A 2 -11.08 4.32 5.59
N ASP A 3 -11.96 3.45 6.05
CA ASP A 3 -11.65 2.29 6.88
C ASP A 3 -11.21 1.06 6.06
N GLU A 4 -11.75 0.93 4.83
CA GLU A 4 -11.44 -0.19 3.94
C GLU A 4 -9.96 -0.17 3.50
N LEU A 5 -9.44 1.02 3.21
CA LEU A 5 -8.05 1.19 2.78
C LEU A 5 -7.09 0.83 3.91
N GLU A 6 -7.45 1.14 5.17
CA GLU A 6 -6.67 0.73 6.33
C GLU A 6 -6.66 -0.78 6.54
N GLU A 7 -7.79 -1.45 6.32
CA GLU A 7 -7.86 -2.90 6.36
C GLU A 7 -6.99 -3.58 5.30
N PHE A 8 -7.02 -3.08 4.06
CA PHE A 8 -6.16 -3.60 3.00
C PHE A 8 -4.68 -3.39 3.35
N VAL A 9 -4.32 -2.21 3.82
CA VAL A 9 -2.94 -1.90 4.23
C VAL A 9 -2.45 -2.78 5.37
N LYS A 10 -3.32 -3.17 6.30
CA LYS A 10 -2.97 -4.12 7.36
C LYS A 10 -2.69 -5.53 6.81
N LYS A 11 -3.42 -5.96 5.79
CA LYS A 11 -3.27 -7.28 5.14
C LYS A 11 -2.04 -7.36 4.21
N ILE A 12 -1.63 -6.26 3.59
CA ILE A 12 -0.48 -6.20 2.67
C ILE A 12 0.84 -6.30 3.43
N LYS A 13 1.87 -6.97 2.91
CA LYS A 13 3.24 -6.86 3.46
C LYS A 13 3.86 -5.50 3.12
N ALA A 14 4.52 -4.87 4.11
CA ALA A 14 5.15 -3.56 3.89
C ALA A 14 6.21 -3.56 2.78
N LYS A 15 6.88 -4.70 2.55
CA LYS A 15 7.84 -4.87 1.46
C LYS A 15 7.18 -4.75 0.08
N ASP A 16 6.05 -5.42 -0.14
CA ASP A 16 5.33 -5.38 -1.42
C ASP A 16 4.74 -4.00 -1.70
N LEU A 17 4.13 -3.36 -0.68
CA LEU A 17 3.64 -1.99 -0.79
C LEU A 17 4.77 -1.01 -1.14
N ASN A 18 5.91 -1.13 -0.47
CA ASN A 18 7.05 -0.26 -0.72
C ASN A 18 7.72 -0.52 -2.08
N ALA A 19 7.73 -1.77 -2.54
CA ALA A 19 8.27 -2.10 -3.86
C ALA A 19 7.42 -1.47 -4.97
N GLU A 20 6.09 -1.57 -4.86
CA GLU A 20 5.16 -0.98 -5.83
C GLU A 20 5.22 0.55 -5.82
N ALA A 21 5.27 1.14 -4.62
CA ALA A 21 5.50 2.58 -4.45
C ALA A 21 6.84 3.03 -5.08
N LYS A 22 7.92 2.28 -4.87
CA LYS A 22 9.24 2.60 -5.44
C LYS A 22 9.25 2.50 -6.97
N LYS A 23 8.56 1.51 -7.57
CA LYS A 23 8.40 1.41 -9.03
C LYS A 23 7.74 2.64 -9.64
N ARG A 24 6.87 3.29 -8.86
CA ARG A 24 6.14 4.52 -9.25
C ARG A 24 6.85 5.81 -8.86
N GLY A 25 8.05 5.72 -8.29
CA GLY A 25 8.82 6.89 -7.84
C GLY A 25 8.33 7.51 -6.52
N ILE A 26 7.46 6.83 -5.77
CA ILE A 26 6.96 7.29 -4.48
C ILE A 26 8.03 7.06 -3.42
N LYS A 27 8.31 8.08 -2.60
CA LYS A 27 9.24 7.98 -1.47
C LYS A 27 8.63 7.12 -0.39
N THR A 28 9.30 6.00 -0.09
CA THR A 28 8.90 5.02 0.95
C THR A 28 9.73 5.14 2.23
N HIS A 29 10.71 6.05 2.24
CA HIS A 29 11.60 6.26 3.39
C HIS A 29 10.95 7.19 4.43
N CYS A 30 10.98 6.80 5.71
CA CYS A 30 10.38 7.53 6.85
C CYS A 30 8.88 7.84 6.77
N VAL A 31 8.14 7.26 5.82
CA VAL A 31 6.70 7.44 5.68
C VAL A 31 5.93 6.26 6.26
N LYS A 32 4.72 6.53 6.80
CA LYS A 32 3.85 5.49 7.31
C LYS A 32 3.34 4.62 6.15
N LYS A 33 3.16 3.33 6.41
CA LYS A 33 2.62 2.38 5.44
C LYS A 33 1.26 2.81 4.86
N ILE A 34 0.38 3.37 5.70
CA ILE A 34 -0.90 3.95 5.25
C ILE A 34 -0.71 5.16 4.32
N ASP A 35 0.33 5.95 4.53
CA ASP A 35 0.62 7.12 3.73
C ASP A 35 1.08 6.71 2.33
N VAL A 36 1.97 5.71 2.26
CA VAL A 36 2.36 5.07 1.00
C VAL A 36 1.15 4.50 0.26
N ALA A 37 0.23 3.86 0.97
CA ALA A 37 -0.98 3.30 0.37
C ALA A 37 -1.97 4.38 -0.10
N LYS A 38 -2.06 5.51 0.59
CA LYS A 38 -2.86 6.66 0.16
C LYS A 38 -2.30 7.32 -1.10
N GLN A 39 -0.98 7.23 -1.29
CA GLN A 39 -0.32 7.71 -2.51
C GLN A 39 -0.43 6.71 -3.68
N LEU A 40 -0.87 5.48 -3.42
CA LEU A 40 -1.09 4.46 -4.44
C LEU A 40 -2.58 4.44 -4.87
N PRO A 41 -2.87 4.08 -6.13
CA PRO A 41 -4.25 3.86 -6.56
C PRO A 41 -4.89 2.74 -5.74
N ARG A 42 -6.17 2.91 -5.38
CA ARG A 42 -6.89 1.95 -4.53
C ARG A 42 -6.90 0.53 -5.12
N GLU A 43 -7.06 0.41 -6.44
CA GLU A 43 -7.01 -0.87 -7.17
C GLU A 43 -5.71 -1.65 -6.89
N ILE A 44 -4.58 -0.94 -6.78
CA ILE A 44 -3.26 -1.55 -6.55
C ILE A 44 -3.11 -1.99 -5.11
N VAL A 45 -3.59 -1.19 -4.16
CA VAL A 45 -3.61 -1.54 -2.75
C VAL A 45 -4.50 -2.77 -2.53
N GLU A 46 -5.64 -2.84 -3.21
CA GLU A 46 -6.56 -3.99 -3.16
C GLU A 46 -5.96 -5.25 -3.79
N GLU A 47 -5.33 -5.14 -4.97
CA GLU A 47 -4.65 -6.25 -5.63
C GLU A 47 -3.52 -6.82 -4.75
N LEU A 48 -2.70 -5.93 -4.17
CA LEU A 48 -1.63 -6.31 -3.24
C LEU A 48 -2.18 -6.99 -1.98
N ALA A 49 -3.33 -6.52 -1.47
CA ALA A 49 -3.96 -7.12 -0.30
C ALA A 49 -4.51 -8.52 -0.62
N SER A 50 -5.05 -8.72 -1.82
CA SER A 50 -5.54 -10.01 -2.28
C SER A 50 -4.41 -10.99 -2.64
N LYS A 51 -3.26 -10.50 -3.10
CA LYS A 51 -2.06 -11.30 -3.40
C LYS A 51 -1.27 -11.71 -2.17
N SER A 52 -1.39 -10.99 -1.06
CA SER A 52 -0.63 -11.27 0.17
C SER A 52 -1.20 -12.44 0.99
N ARG A 53 -2.02 -13.31 0.38
CA ARG A 53 -2.67 -14.46 1.02
C ARG A 53 -1.73 -15.66 1.14
#